data_AF-A0A369JQF5-F1
#
_entry.id   AF-A0A369JQF5-F1
#
_cell.length_a   1.000
_cell.length_b   1.000
_cell.length_c   1.000
_cell.angle_alpha   90.00
_cell.angle_beta   90.00
_cell.angle_gamma   90.00
#
_symmetry.space_group_name_H-M   'P 1'
#
loop_
_entity.id
_entity.type
_entity.pdbx_description
1 polymer ?
#
loop_
_entity_poly.entity_id
_entity_poly.type
_entity_poly.pdbx_seq_one_letter_code
_entity_poly.pdbx_strand_id
1 'polypeptide(L)'
;MVVLMGGRYSQGYQLFQNLTVKAFLAIRPHAEQLVSTVQLMLDTGLPSFKGEPTIRRLRDRFALGLNERQAAEFMMGIVRNAHENVRSTAYDEFQRLQNGIPYK
;
A
#
# COMPACT_ATOMS: atom_id res chain seq x y z
N MET A 1 9.77 -9.63 4.91
CA MET A 1 8.37 -9.62 5.39
C MET A 1 7.56 -10.87 5.03
N VAL A 2 7.46 -11.28 3.76
CA VAL A 2 6.66 -12.47 3.34
C VAL A 2 7.13 -13.76 4.01
N VAL A 3 8.45 -13.92 4.23
CA VAL A 3 9.04 -15.04 4.97
C VAL A 3 8.47 -15.15 6.39
N LEU A 4 8.32 -14.02 7.10
CA LEU A 4 7.75 -13.99 8.45
C LEU A 4 6.29 -14.44 8.50
N MET A 5 5.58 -14.31 7.38
CA MET A 5 4.19 -14.77 7.26
C MET A 5 4.10 -16.27 6.93
N GLY A 6 5.24 -16.96 6.73
CA GLY A 6 5.33 -18.37 6.34
C GLY A 6 5.63 -18.59 4.85
N GLY A 7 5.91 -17.52 4.10
CA GLY A 7 6.19 -17.59 2.66
C GLY A 7 4.96 -17.40 1.77
N ARG A 8 5.19 -17.34 0.45
CA ARG A 8 4.17 -16.97 -0.56
C ARG A 8 2.91 -17.83 -0.54
N TYR A 9 3.03 -19.12 -0.24
CA TYR A 9 1.91 -20.07 -0.28
C TYR A 9 1.36 -20.39 1.12
N SER A 10 1.81 -19.66 2.14
CA SER A 10 1.38 -19.86 3.51
C SER A 10 -0.03 -19.34 3.77
N GLN A 11 -0.66 -19.90 4.79
CA GLN A 11 -1.90 -19.38 5.34
C GLN A 11 -1.74 -17.94 5.87
N GLY A 12 -0.58 -17.61 6.45
CA GLY A 12 -0.32 -16.26 6.96
C GLY A 12 -0.30 -15.20 5.86
N TYR A 13 0.33 -15.51 4.71
CA TYR A 13 0.31 -14.59 3.57
C TYR A 13 -1.07 -14.47 2.94
N GLN A 14 -1.82 -15.58 2.82
CA GLN A 14 -3.22 -15.53 2.35
C GLN A 14 -4.12 -14.69 3.27
N LEU A 15 -3.94 -14.82 4.59
CA LEU A 15 -4.67 -14.01 5.57
C LEU A 15 -4.34 -12.52 5.41
N PHE A 16 -3.06 -12.18 5.26
CA PHE A 16 -2.61 -10.81 4.99
C PHE A 16 -3.27 -10.24 3.72
N GLN A 17 -3.28 -10.99 2.62
CA GLN A 17 -3.93 -10.56 1.38
C GLN A 17 -5.42 -10.28 1.58
N ASN A 18 -6.13 -11.20 2.22
CA ASN A 18 -7.56 -11.07 2.51
C ASN A 18 -7.87 -9.86 3.41
N LEU A 19 -7.10 -9.67 4.48
CA LEU A 19 -7.26 -8.53 5.38
C LEU A 19 -6.95 -7.20 4.70
N THR A 20 -5.93 -7.16 3.83
CA THR A 20 -5.58 -5.96 3.06
C THR A 20 -6.73 -5.55 2.14
N VAL A 21 -7.36 -6.49 1.44
CA VAL A 21 -8.54 -6.23 0.60
C VAL A 21 -9.72 -5.76 1.44
N LYS A 22 -10.01 -6.42 2.56
CA LYS A 22 -11.10 -6.01 3.47
C LYS A 22 -10.90 -4.60 3.99
N ALA A 23 -9.69 -4.27 4.44
CA ALA A 23 -9.35 -2.93 4.91
C ALA A 23 -9.50 -1.89 3.79
N PHE A 24 -9.03 -2.20 2.58
CA PHE A 24 -9.19 -1.32 1.42
C PHE A 24 -10.66 -1.04 1.12
N LEU A 25 -11.51 -2.06 1.09
CA LEU A 25 -12.94 -1.87 0.87
C LEU A 25 -13.59 -1.05 1.99
N ALA A 26 -13.23 -1.32 3.24
CA ALA A 26 -13.79 -0.63 4.41
C ALA A 26 -13.46 0.87 4.46
N ILE A 27 -12.28 1.29 4.00
CA ILE A 27 -11.89 2.71 4.04
C ILE A 27 -12.45 3.55 2.88
N ARG A 28 -12.84 2.92 1.75
CA ARG A 28 -13.26 3.62 0.53
C ARG A 28 -14.49 4.53 0.74
N PRO A 29 -15.54 4.14 1.48
CA PRO A 29 -16.67 5.03 1.78
C PRO A 29 -16.26 6.30 2.54
N HIS A 30 -15.11 6.28 3.22
CA HIS A 30 -14.58 7.40 4.01
C HIS A 30 -13.53 8.23 3.25
N ALA A 31 -13.31 7.98 1.97
CA ALA A 31 -12.25 8.62 1.19
C ALA A 31 -12.35 10.15 1.19
N GLU A 32 -13.56 10.72 1.04
CA GLU A 32 -13.74 12.19 1.06
C GLU A 32 -13.31 12.78 2.40
N GLN A 33 -13.72 12.19 3.53
CA GLN A 33 -13.32 12.66 4.86
C GLN A 33 -11.80 12.60 5.06
N LEU A 34 -11.17 11.51 4.62
CA LEU A 34 -9.72 11.35 4.71
C LEU A 34 -8.99 12.36 3.83
N VAL A 35 -9.44 12.56 2.58
CA VAL A 35 -8.85 13.52 1.64
C VAL A 35 -9.01 14.95 2.14
N SER A 36 -10.20 15.34 2.61
CA SER A 36 -10.45 16.67 3.19
C SER A 36 -9.60 16.94 4.42
N THR A 37 -9.40 15.94 5.28
CA THR A 37 -8.51 16.09 6.45
C THR A 37 -7.07 16.37 6.02
N VAL A 38 -6.58 15.66 5.00
CA VAL A 38 -5.22 15.86 4.47
C VAL A 38 -5.09 17.19 3.73
N GLN A 39 -6.17 17.70 3.10
CA GLN A 39 -6.18 19.03 2.48
C GLN A 39 -5.81 20.13 3.47
N LEU A 40 -6.33 20.05 4.71
CA LEU A 40 -6.03 21.02 5.77
C LEU A 40 -4.55 21.03 6.16
N MET A 41 -3.81 19.95 5.85
CA MET A 41 -2.39 19.82 6.16
C MET A 41 -1.48 20.45 5.10
N LEU A 42 -1.99 20.94 3.97
CA LEU A 42 -1.15 21.48 2.89
C LEU A 42 -0.29 22.67 3.34
N ASP A 43 -0.79 23.50 4.27
CA ASP A 43 -0.11 24.70 4.74
C ASP A 43 0.86 24.45 5.91
N THR A 44 1.05 23.19 6.30
CA THR A 44 1.97 22.82 7.40
C THR A 44 3.46 23.02 7.07
N GLY A 45 3.80 23.30 5.81
CA GLY A 45 5.18 23.49 5.37
C GLY A 45 6.00 22.20 5.28
N LEU A 46 5.39 21.02 5.46
CA LEU A 46 6.09 19.75 5.34
C LEU A 46 6.46 19.46 3.87
N PRO A 47 7.72 19.06 3.58
CA PRO A 47 8.22 18.89 2.21
C PRO A 47 7.53 17.77 1.42
N SER A 48 6.80 16.88 2.10
CA SER A 48 6.00 15.82 1.48
C SER A 48 4.72 16.34 0.80
N PHE A 49 4.20 17.49 1.20
CA PHE A 49 3.02 18.11 0.58
C PHE A 49 3.45 18.98 -0.59
N LYS A 50 3.03 18.58 -1.80
CA LYS A 50 3.34 19.28 -3.06
C LYS A 50 2.15 20.07 -3.57
N GLY A 51 1.28 20.54 -2.66
CA GLY A 51 0.01 21.17 -2.97
C GLY A 51 -1.02 20.21 -3.58
N GLU A 52 -1.86 20.74 -4.46
CA GLU A 52 -2.98 20.04 -5.09
C GLU A 52 -2.63 18.69 -5.77
N PRO A 53 -1.48 18.50 -6.44
CA PRO A 53 -1.06 17.18 -6.93
C PRO A 53 -0.98 16.08 -5.86
N THR A 54 -0.64 16.40 -4.60
CA THR A 54 -0.60 15.41 -3.53
C THR A 54 -2.00 14.91 -3.17
N ILE A 55 -2.97 15.82 -3.14
CA ILE A 55 -4.36 15.54 -2.81
C ILE A 55 -5.03 14.72 -3.91
N ARG A 56 -4.83 15.11 -5.18
CA ARG A 56 -5.32 14.32 -6.32
C ARG A 56 -4.80 12.89 -6.29
N ARG A 57 -3.49 12.70 -6.10
CA ARG A 57 -2.90 11.36 -5.98
C ARG A 57 -3.42 10.58 -4.77
N LEU A 58 -3.70 11.24 -3.65
CA LEU A 58 -4.30 10.57 -2.49
C LEU A 58 -5.70 10.07 -2.83
N ARG A 59 -6.53 10.91 -3.46
CA ARG A 59 -7.88 10.53 -3.91
C ARG A 59 -7.84 9.36 -4.89
N ASP A 60 -6.94 9.39 -5.86
CA ASP A 60 -6.81 8.35 -6.89
C ASP A 60 -6.50 6.97 -6.28
N ARG A 61 -5.78 6.91 -5.15
CA ARG A 61 -5.46 5.65 -4.45
C ARG A 61 -6.68 4.91 -3.92
N PHE A 62 -7.82 5.59 -3.72
CA PHE A 62 -9.05 4.94 -3.28
C PHE A 62 -9.84 4.27 -4.41
N ALA A 63 -9.46 4.49 -5.67
CA ALA A 63 -10.12 3.91 -6.85
C ALA A 63 -11.66 4.01 -6.79
N LEU A 64 -12.17 5.23 -6.56
CA LEU A 64 -13.59 5.48 -6.30
C LEU A 64 -14.50 5.21 -7.51
N GLY A 65 -13.94 5.20 -8.73
CA GLY A 65 -14.68 4.84 -9.95
C GLY A 65 -14.95 3.34 -10.13
N LEU A 66 -14.41 2.48 -9.26
CA LEU A 66 -14.60 1.04 -9.33
C LEU A 66 -15.74 0.58 -8.41
N ASN A 67 -16.49 -0.45 -8.81
CA ASN A 67 -17.36 -1.14 -7.86
C ASN A 67 -16.54 -1.98 -6.86
N GLU A 68 -17.18 -2.52 -5.82
CA GLU A 68 -16.47 -3.27 -4.77
C GLU A 68 -15.67 -4.47 -5.29
N ARG A 69 -16.23 -5.23 -6.22
CA ARG A 69 -15.55 -6.38 -6.82
C ARG A 69 -14.29 -5.95 -7.59
N GLN A 70 -14.42 -4.93 -8.44
CA GLN A 70 -13.30 -4.39 -9.20
C GLN A 70 -12.24 -3.78 -8.27
N ALA A 71 -12.65 -3.12 -7.19
CA ALA A 71 -11.75 -2.56 -6.20
C ALA A 71 -10.98 -3.65 -5.43
N ALA A 72 -11.61 -4.77 -5.12
CA ALA A 72 -10.95 -5.93 -4.52
C ALA A 72 -9.88 -6.51 -5.46
N GLU A 73 -10.21 -6.67 -6.75
CA GLU A 73 -9.28 -7.15 -7.78
C GLU A 73 -8.11 -6.16 -7.97
N PHE A 74 -8.39 -4.86 -7.96
CA PHE A 74 -7.39 -3.78 -8.00
C PHE A 74 -6.40 -3.88 -6.83
N MET A 75 -6.89 -4.00 -5.59
CA MET A 75 -6.02 -4.11 -4.42
C MET A 75 -5.21 -5.41 -4.43
N MET A 76 -5.80 -6.53 -4.84
CA MET A 76 -5.04 -7.77 -5.06
C MET A 76 -3.96 -7.63 -6.15
N GLY A 77 -4.21 -6.81 -7.17
CA GLY A 77 -3.21 -6.42 -8.17
C GLY A 77 -2.04 -5.67 -7.54
N ILE A 78 -2.31 -4.69 -6.69
CA ILE A 78 -1.28 -3.94 -5.95
C ILE A 78 -0.43 -4.88 -5.08
N VAL A 79 -1.05 -5.78 -4.32
CA VAL A 79 -0.31 -6.72 -3.45
C VAL A 79 0.60 -7.63 -4.27
N ARG A 80 0.13 -8.13 -5.43
CA ARG A 80 0.95 -8.93 -6.35
C ARG A 80 2.10 -8.13 -6.93
N ASN A 81 1.85 -6.91 -7.39
CA ASN A 81 2.89 -6.04 -7.95
C ASN A 81 3.96 -5.69 -6.91
N ALA A 82 3.56 -5.43 -5.67
CA ALA A 82 4.49 -5.18 -4.58
C ALA A 82 5.37 -6.41 -4.27
N HIS A 83 4.79 -7.60 -4.29
CA HIS A 83 5.52 -8.86 -4.10
C HIS A 83 6.52 -9.14 -5.24
N GLU A 84 6.16 -8.82 -6.48
CA GLU A 84 6.99 -9.08 -7.67
C GLU A 84 8.04 -7.98 -7.93
N ASN A 85 8.13 -6.98 -7.07
CA ASN A 85 9.02 -5.85 -7.27
C ASN A 85 10.49 -6.23 -7.01
N VAL A 86 11.21 -6.56 -8.08
CA VAL A 86 12.63 -6.92 -8.13
C VAL A 86 13.54 -5.91 -7.41
N ARG A 87 13.17 -4.62 -7.41
CA ARG A 87 13.93 -3.57 -6.71
C ARG A 87 13.87 -3.72 -5.20
N SER A 88 12.77 -4.25 -4.65
CA SER A 88 12.63 -4.52 -3.22
C SER A 88 13.56 -5.67 -2.81
N THR A 89 13.64 -6.73 -3.63
CA THR A 89 14.60 -7.82 -3.43
C THR A 89 16.04 -7.33 -3.46
N ALA A 90 16.39 -6.46 -4.41
CA ALA A 90 17.73 -5.87 -4.48
C ALA A 90 18.04 -4.95 -3.29
N TYR A 91 17.05 -4.20 -2.80
CA TYR A 91 17.17 -3.36 -1.61
C TYR A 91 17.37 -4.19 -0.34
N ASP A 92 16.60 -5.27 -0.18
CA ASP A 92 16.74 -6.19 0.96
C ASP A 92 18.12 -6.88 0.95
N GLU A 93 18.65 -7.24 -0.23
CA GLU A 93 20.00 -7.78 -0.36
C GLU A 93 21.08 -6.76 -0.05
N PHE A 94 20.90 -5.50 -0.47
CA PHE A 94 21.78 -4.40 -0.10
C PHE A 94 21.78 -4.16 1.42
N GLN A 95 20.60 -4.17 2.06
CA GLN A 95 20.49 -4.02 3.52
C GLN A 95 21.14 -5.19 4.27
N ARG A 96 21.07 -6.42 3.74
CA ARG A 96 21.80 -7.56 4.28
C ARG A 96 23.30 -7.32 4.24
N LEU A 97 23.83 -6.87 3.09
CA LEU A 97 25.26 -6.66 2.90
C LEU A 97 25.79 -5.49 3.74
N GLN A 98 25.05 -4.40 3.86
CA GLN A 98 25.52 -3.21 4.57
C GLN A 98 25.24 -3.25 6.08
N ASN A 99 24.05 -3.69 6.50
CA ASN A 99 23.59 -3.57 7.88
C ASN A 99 23.48 -4.93 8.60
N GLY A 100 23.83 -6.03 7.93
CA GLY A 100 23.74 -7.39 8.49
C GLY A 100 22.31 -7.85 8.77
N ILE A 101 21.29 -7.15 8.25
CA ILE A 101 19.88 -7.47 8.49
C ILE A 101 19.54 -8.76 7.72
N PRO A 102 19.16 -9.86 8.41
CA PRO A 102 18.85 -11.12 7.73
C PRO A 102 17.53 -11.00 6.94
N TYR A 103 17.53 -11.45 5.68
CA TYR A 103 16.35 -11.53 4.80
C TYR A 103 16.21 -12.93 4.14
N LYS A 104 16.54 -14.00 4.85
CA LYS A 104 16.19 -15.37 4.42
C LYS A 104 15.55 -16.14 5.57
#